data_AF-A0A158IL61-F1
#
_entry.id   AF-A0A158IL61-F1
#
_cell.length_a   1.000
_cell.length_b   1.000
_cell.length_c   1.000
_cell.angle_alpha   90.00
_cell.angle_beta   90.00
_cell.angle_gamma   90.00
#
_symmetry.space_group_name_H-M   'P 1'
#
loop_
_entity.id
_entity.type
_entity.pdbx_description
1 polymer ?
#
loop_
_entity_poly.entity_id
_entity_poly.type
_entity_poly.pdbx_seq_one_letter_code
_entity_poly.pdbx_strand_id
1 'polypeptide(L)'
;MEQHEIIQRAWALTEALEAAASAQDWVKAAELTQARTALVMAIEKEQSEEALVVIRRIQASIESMMGRAEAAQALLGTGYRRAMDQAQAAGRYQQAARF
;
A
#
# COMPACT_ATOMS: atom_id res chain seq x y z
N MET A 1 8.75 -23.11 9.61
CA MET A 1 9.67 -22.33 8.76
C MET A 1 10.74 -21.80 9.68
N GLU A 2 11.99 -21.85 9.24
CA GLU A 2 13.10 -21.25 10.00
C GLU A 2 13.00 -19.72 9.95
N GLN A 3 13.51 -19.02 10.97
CA GLN A 3 13.48 -17.54 11.06
C GLN A 3 14.06 -16.88 9.82
N HIS A 4 15.15 -17.43 9.27
CA HIS A 4 15.73 -16.97 8.01
C HIS A 4 14.74 -17.01 6.85
N GLU A 5 13.97 -18.09 6.72
CA GLU A 5 12.99 -18.25 5.64
C GLU A 5 11.82 -17.28 5.79
N ILE A 6 11.34 -17.07 7.03
CA ILE A 6 10.29 -16.09 7.34
C ILE A 6 10.73 -14.70 6.90
N ILE A 7 11.95 -14.30 7.25
CA ILE A 7 12.50 -12.97 6.94
C ILE A 7 12.69 -12.79 5.43
N GLN A 8 13.20 -13.80 4.73
CA GLN A 8 13.36 -13.73 3.27
C GLN A 8 12.01 -13.64 2.55
N ARG A 9 11.01 -14.41 2.99
CA ARG A 9 9.64 -14.32 2.44
C ARG A 9 9.01 -12.96 2.74
N ALA A 10 9.22 -12.42 3.93
CA ALA A 10 8.74 -11.07 4.29
C ALA A 10 9.40 -9.99 3.44
N TRP A 11 10.69 -10.14 3.11
CA TRP A 11 11.40 -9.25 2.19
C TRP A 11 10.84 -9.35 0.76
N ALA A 12 10.68 -10.56 0.21
CA ALA A 12 10.12 -10.75 -1.12
C ALA A 12 8.70 -10.15 -1.27
N LEU A 13 7.85 -10.30 -0.24
CA LEU A 13 6.53 -9.65 -0.24
C LEU A 13 6.62 -8.12 -0.13
N THR A 14 7.66 -7.60 0.52
CA THR A 14 7.90 -6.14 0.60
C THR A 14 8.30 -5.58 -0.76
N GLU A 15 9.18 -6.26 -1.50
CA GLU A 15 9.55 -5.88 -2.87
C GLU A 15 8.36 -5.94 -3.82
N ALA A 16 7.54 -7.00 -3.73
CA ALA A 16 6.32 -7.14 -4.54
C ALA A 16 5.31 -6.02 -4.24
N LEU A 17 5.17 -5.63 -2.97
CA LEU A 17 4.30 -4.54 -2.56
C LEU A 17 4.82 -3.21 -3.12
N GLU A 18 6.12 -2.95 -3.02
CA GLU A 18 6.72 -1.73 -3.58
C GLU A 18 6.52 -1.65 -5.10
N ALA A 19 6.61 -2.77 -5.81
CA ALA A 19 6.29 -2.85 -7.24
C ALA A 19 4.82 -2.53 -7.51
N ALA A 20 3.87 -3.11 -6.76
CA ALA A 20 2.44 -2.84 -6.91
C ALA A 20 2.10 -1.36 -6.61
N ALA A 21 2.66 -0.80 -5.55
CA ALA A 21 2.51 0.62 -5.21
C ALA A 21 3.11 1.54 -6.30
N SER A 22 4.16 1.10 -7.00
CA SER A 22 4.75 1.84 -8.13
C SER A 22 3.87 1.81 -9.37
N ALA A 23 3.15 0.70 -9.58
CA ALA A 23 2.14 0.57 -10.61
C ALA A 23 0.77 1.21 -10.25
N GLN A 24 0.66 1.85 -9.08
CA GLN A 24 -0.60 2.37 -8.52
C GLN A 24 -1.69 1.29 -8.32
N ASP A 25 -1.29 0.02 -8.26
CA ASP A 25 -2.18 -1.10 -7.97
C ASP A 25 -2.37 -1.23 -6.45
N TRP A 26 -3.17 -0.32 -5.90
CA TRP A 26 -3.39 -0.21 -4.45
C TRP A 26 -4.18 -1.38 -3.88
N VAL A 27 -5.00 -2.05 -4.70
CA VAL A 27 -5.71 -3.28 -4.30
C VAL A 27 -4.70 -4.40 -4.11
N LYS A 28 -3.80 -4.60 -5.07
CA LYS A 28 -2.76 -5.62 -4.95
C LYS A 28 -1.79 -5.33 -3.79
N ALA A 29 -1.42 -4.07 -3.61
CA ALA A 29 -0.59 -3.64 -2.49
C ALA A 29 -1.23 -3.97 -1.12
N ALA A 30 -2.56 -3.82 -0.99
CA ALA A 30 -3.29 -4.17 0.23
C ALA A 30 -3.28 -5.69 0.49
N GLU A 31 -3.52 -6.52 -0.52
CA GLU A 31 -3.45 -7.98 -0.41
C GLU A 31 -2.06 -8.44 0.06
N LEU A 32 -1.00 -7.91 -0.58
CA LEU A 32 0.39 -8.23 -0.26
C LEU A 32 0.75 -7.78 1.16
N THR A 33 0.22 -6.64 1.61
CA THR A 33 0.39 -6.16 2.99
C THR A 33 -0.18 -7.17 3.98
N GLN A 34 -1.40 -7.67 3.74
CA GLN A 34 -2.05 -8.63 4.63
C GLN A 34 -1.26 -9.95 4.72
N ALA A 35 -0.77 -10.46 3.59
CA ALA A 35 0.09 -11.65 3.55
C ALA A 35 1.41 -11.42 4.31
N ARG A 36 2.03 -10.24 4.16
CA ARG A 36 3.28 -9.88 4.83
C ARG A 36 3.11 -9.75 6.35
N THR A 37 2.00 -9.19 6.82
CA THR A 37 1.76 -8.94 8.25
C THR A 37 1.90 -10.21 9.08
N ALA A 38 1.37 -11.34 8.61
CA ALA A 38 1.50 -12.62 9.30
C ALA A 38 2.96 -13.06 9.45
N LEU A 39 3.79 -12.84 8.42
CA LEU A 39 5.22 -13.18 8.47
C LEU A 39 6.00 -12.24 9.38
N VAL A 40 5.73 -10.94 9.33
CA VAL A 40 6.39 -9.94 10.19
C VAL A 40 6.07 -10.21 11.66
N MET A 41 4.83 -10.58 11.98
CA MET A 41 4.43 -10.95 13.34
C MET A 41 5.05 -12.27 13.83
N ALA A 42 5.53 -13.12 12.92
CA ALA A 42 6.18 -14.39 13.25
C ALA A 42 7.72 -14.25 13.43
N ILE A 43 8.29 -13.06 13.20
CA ILE A 43 9.71 -12.80 13.42
C ILE A 43 9.98 -12.76 14.93
N GLU A 44 10.87 -13.62 15.40
CA GLU A 44 11.30 -13.65 16.80
C GLU A 44 12.26 -12.50 17.13
N LYS A 45 12.37 -12.16 18.41
CA LYS A 45 13.23 -11.06 18.88
C LYS A 45 14.72 -11.34 18.64
N GLU A 46 15.15 -12.57 18.84
CA GLU A 46 16.55 -12.98 18.66
C GLU A 46 16.79 -13.37 17.20
N GLN A 47 17.72 -12.67 16.55
CA GLN A 47 18.03 -12.85 15.13
C GLN A 47 19.54 -12.75 14.93
N SER A 48 20.04 -13.42 13.89
CA SER A 48 21.43 -13.24 13.47
C SER A 48 21.67 -11.81 12.96
N GLU A 49 22.93 -11.36 12.97
CA GLU A 49 23.29 -10.04 12.44
C GLU A 49 22.87 -9.86 10.97
N GLU A 50 23.00 -10.93 10.18
CA GLU A 50 22.59 -10.99 8.77
C GLU A 50 21.08 -10.80 8.62
N ALA A 51 20.28 -11.49 9.44
CA ALA A 51 18.83 -11.35 9.45
C ALA A 51 18.40 -9.93 9.84
N LEU A 52 19.08 -9.31 10.81
CA LEU A 52 18.83 -7.92 11.21
C LEU A 52 19.10 -6.92 10.08
N VAL A 53 20.07 -7.18 9.19
CA VAL A 53 20.28 -6.34 8.00
C VAL A 53 19.05 -6.36 7.09
N VAL A 54 18.47 -7.54 6.86
CA VAL A 54 17.27 -7.69 6.02
C VAL A 54 16.06 -7.04 6.69
N ILE A 55 15.87 -7.23 8.00
CA ILE A 55 14.78 -6.59 8.76
C ILE A 55 14.86 -5.05 8.65
N ARG A 56 16.05 -4.46 8.74
CA ARG A 56 16.23 -3.01 8.56
C ARG A 56 15.83 -2.54 7.15
N ARG A 57 16.10 -3.35 6.12
CA ARG A 57 15.64 -3.05 4.74
C ARG A 57 14.13 -3.08 4.63
N ILE A 58 13.47 -4.08 5.24
CA ILE A 58 12.00 -4.16 5.31
C ILE A 58 11.44 -2.88 5.96
N GLN A 59 12.00 -2.46 7.11
CA GLN A 59 11.56 -1.27 7.83
C GLN A 59 11.71 0.01 6.98
N ALA A 60 12.86 0.20 6.34
CA ALA A 60 13.10 1.37 5.49
C ALA A 60 12.16 1.44 4.27
N SER A 61 11.88 0.30 3.62
CA SER A 61 10.91 0.24 2.51
C SER A 61 9.49 0.56 2.99
N ILE A 62 9.07 0.04 4.15
CA ILE A 62 7.77 0.37 4.76
C ILE A 62 7.63 1.86 5.00
N GLU A 63 8.65 2.49 5.59
CA GLU A 63 8.66 3.93 5.86
C GLU A 63 8.51 4.75 4.57
N SER A 64 9.28 4.41 3.53
CA SER A 64 9.18 5.05 2.23
C SER A 64 7.80 4.90 1.59
N MET A 65 7.21 3.70 1.68
CA MET A 65 5.89 3.42 1.13
C MET A 65 4.75 4.15 1.85
N MET A 66 4.86 4.40 3.16
CA MET A 66 3.81 5.12 3.90
C MET A 66 3.58 6.52 3.30
N GLY A 67 4.65 7.27 3.02
CA GLY A 67 4.52 8.59 2.39
C GLY A 67 3.88 8.52 0.99
N ARG A 68 4.15 7.46 0.22
CA ARG A 68 3.53 7.23 -1.10
C ARG A 68 2.04 6.90 -0.98
N ALA A 69 1.66 6.09 0.00
CA ALA A 69 0.28 5.73 0.25
C ALA A 69 -0.55 6.94 0.69
N GLU A 70 -0.01 7.79 1.58
CA GLU A 70 -0.66 9.04 2.01
C GLU A 70 -0.90 10.00 0.83
N ALA A 71 0.11 10.18 -0.02
CA ALA A 71 -0.01 11.00 -1.22
C ALA A 71 -1.08 10.45 -2.18
N ALA A 72 -1.11 9.13 -2.38
CA ALA A 72 -2.12 8.47 -3.22
C ALA A 72 -3.54 8.62 -2.65
N GLN A 73 -3.72 8.45 -1.34
CA GLN A 73 -4.99 8.66 -0.67
C GLN A 73 -5.50 10.10 -0.86
N ALA A 74 -4.62 11.09 -0.71
CA ALA A 74 -4.97 12.50 -0.92
C ALA A 74 -5.42 12.77 -2.37
N LEU A 75 -4.68 12.23 -3.35
CA LEU A 75 -5.02 12.35 -4.77
C LEU A 75 -6.36 11.70 -5.10
N LEU A 76 -6.60 10.47 -4.63
CA LEU A 76 -7.87 9.77 -4.84
C LEU A 76 -9.04 10.52 -4.18
N GLY A 77 -8.86 11.02 -2.96
CA GLY A 77 -9.89 11.78 -2.24
C GLY A 77 -10.25 13.11 -2.94
N THR A 78 -9.26 13.82 -3.47
CA THR A 78 -9.51 15.06 -4.25
C THR A 78 -10.18 14.76 -5.59
N GLY A 79 -9.74 13.73 -6.29
CA GLY A 79 -10.35 13.28 -7.55
C GLY A 79 -11.80 12.86 -7.39
N TYR A 80 -12.11 12.09 -6.34
CA TYR A 80 -13.47 11.66 -6.02
C TYR A 80 -14.41 12.85 -5.79
N ARG A 81 -14.01 13.82 -4.96
CA ARG A 81 -14.82 15.03 -4.71
C ARG A 81 -15.12 15.78 -6.01
N ARG A 82 -14.10 16.00 -6.85
CA ARG A 82 -14.28 16.66 -8.15
C ARG A 82 -15.25 15.92 -9.07
N ALA A 83 -15.16 14.59 -9.12
CA ALA A 83 -16.07 13.78 -9.93
C ALA A 83 -17.52 13.89 -9.44
N MET A 84 -17.74 13.91 -8.12
CA MET A 84 -19.06 14.11 -7.53
C MET A 84 -19.62 15.50 -7.83
N ASP A 85 -18.81 16.55 -7.73
CA ASP A 85 -19.23 17.92 -8.06
C ASP A 85 -19.67 18.04 -9.53
N GLN A 86 -18.92 17.39 -10.44
CA GLN A 86 -19.25 17.35 -11.86
C GLN A 86 -20.55 16.57 -12.13
N ALA A 87 -20.73 15.42 -11.48
CA ALA A 87 -21.97 14.63 -11.60
C ALA A 87 -23.19 15.42 -11.12
N GLN A 88 -23.07 16.15 -10.00
CA GLN A 88 -24.13 17.01 -9.50
C GLN A 88 -24.44 18.16 -10.46
N ALA A 89 -23.41 18.82 -11.01
CA ALA A 89 -23.59 19.89 -11.98
C ALA A 89 -24.31 19.38 -13.24
N ALA A 90 -23.89 18.24 -13.79
CA ALA A 90 -24.54 17.60 -14.93
C ALA A 90 -26.02 17.26 -14.64
N GLY A 91 -26.32 16.74 -13.45
CA GLY A 91 -27.70 16.49 -13.02
C GLY A 91 -28.56 17.76 -12.93
N ARG A 92 -27.99 18.87 -12.45
CA ARG A 92 -28.68 20.17 -12.42
C ARG A 92 -28.97 20.71 -13.83
N TYR A 93 -28.01 20.60 -14.75
CA TYR A 93 -28.23 20.98 -16.16
C TYR A 93 -29.32 20.13 -16.81
N GLN A 94 -29.32 18.82 -16.58
CA GLN A 94 -30.33 17.92 -17.12
C GLN A 94 -31.74 18.23 -16.57
N GLN A 95 -31.86 18.61 -15.29
CA GLN A 95 -33.12 19.06 -14.71
C GLN A 95 -33.60 20.39 -15.32
N ALA A 96 -32.71 21.37 -15.46
CA ALA A 96 -33.06 22.66 -16.05
C ALA A 96 -33.51 22.54 -17.50
N ALA A 97 -32.95 21.61 -18.28
CA ALA A 97 -33.33 21.37 -19.67
C ALA A 97 -34.65 20.61 -19.86
N ARG A 98 -35.28 20.13 -18.77
CA ARG A 98 -36.60 19.46 -18.80
C ARG A 98 -37.77 20.44 -18.59
N PHE A 99 -37.49 21.70 -18.28
CA PHE A 99 -38.45 22.79 -18.17
C PHE A 99 -38.24 23.79 -19.32
#